data_AF-A0A7G8C014-F1
#
_entry.id   AF-A0A7G8C014-F1
#
_cell.length_a   1.000
_cell.length_b   1.000
_cell.length_c   1.000
_cell.angle_alpha   90.00
_cell.angle_beta   90.00
_cell.angle_gamma   90.00
#
_symmetry.space_group_name_H-M   'P 1'
#
loop_
_entity.id
_entity.type
_entity.pdbx_description
1 polymer ?
#
loop_
_entity_poly.entity_id
_entity_poly.type
_entity_poly.pdbx_seq_one_letter_code
_entity_poly.pdbx_strand_id
1 'polypeptide(L)'
;MHNEATLNNDQPDNDYQCHHIFPDNARCGSPRMRNEQFCYYHHDSRRPVVRPHERLARRSTFSLFTPTDHDAIQESLGELLIRIAANDIDPRRAGLLLYGLQISSANLRRKQRAQQTQLRSQPSTQATHESEPKSNVDSQAQSYSQTTPIASP
;
A
#
# COMPACT_ATOMS: atom_id res chain seq x y z
N MET A 1 5.35 55.84 51.30
CA MET A 1 6.33 55.68 50.20
C MET A 1 5.90 54.47 49.40
N HIS A 2 5.05 54.69 48.39
CA HIS A 2 4.61 53.64 47.46
C HIS A 2 5.55 53.70 46.26
N ASN A 3 6.34 52.65 46.06
CA ASN A 3 7.19 52.51 44.88
C ASN A 3 6.38 51.82 43.78
N GLU A 4 5.86 52.63 42.87
CA GLU A 4 5.33 52.17 41.59
C GLU A 4 6.51 51.84 40.67
N ALA A 5 6.79 50.55 40.49
CA ALA A 5 7.69 50.09 39.45
C ALA A 5 6.91 50.08 38.13
N THR A 6 7.15 51.11 37.32
CA THR A 6 6.69 51.25 35.94
C THR A 6 7.18 50.08 35.08
N LEU A 7 6.25 49.22 34.67
CA LEU A 7 6.45 48.22 33.63
C LEU A 7 6.38 48.89 32.26
N ASN A 8 7.44 49.60 31.86
CA ASN A 8 7.57 50.07 30.49
C ASN A 8 8.21 48.98 29.64
N ASN A 9 7.38 48.10 29.08
CA ASN A 9 7.76 47.17 28.04
C ASN A 9 7.32 47.75 26.68
N ASP A 10 7.78 48.97 26.38
CA ASP A 10 7.62 49.63 25.07
C ASP A 10 8.61 49.03 24.08
N GLN A 11 8.44 47.74 23.77
CA GLN A 11 9.03 47.16 22.57
C GLN A 11 8.12 47.56 21.41
N PRO A 12 8.64 48.18 20.33
CA PRO A 12 7.79 48.65 19.24
C PRO A 12 6.93 47.48 18.79
N ASP A 13 5.60 47.65 18.84
CA ASP A 13 4.66 46.67 18.31
C ASP A 13 5.15 46.38 16.90
N ASN A 14 5.80 45.23 16.73
CA ASN A 14 6.30 44.81 15.45
C ASN A 14 5.06 44.44 14.68
N ASP A 15 4.51 45.47 14.05
CA ASP A 15 3.22 45.41 13.40
C ASP A 15 3.26 44.29 12.37
N TYR A 16 4.43 43.87 11.86
CA TYR A 16 4.57 42.75 10.94
C TYR A 16 4.55 41.35 11.57
N GLN A 17 4.40 41.19 12.88
CA GLN A 17 4.41 39.89 13.58
C GLN A 17 3.01 39.38 13.90
N CYS A 18 2.90 38.06 14.01
CA CYS A 18 1.68 37.38 14.39
C CYS A 18 1.27 37.68 15.85
N HIS A 19 0.02 38.05 16.08
CA HIS A 19 -0.51 38.38 17.41
C HIS A 19 -0.81 37.16 18.29
N HIS A 20 -0.53 35.93 17.82
CA HIS A 20 -0.73 34.71 18.59
C HIS A 20 0.21 34.63 19.80
N ILE A 21 -0.34 34.33 20.97
CA ILE A 21 0.37 34.11 22.23
C ILE A 21 0.23 32.63 22.60
N PHE A 22 1.36 31.97 22.81
CA PHE A 22 1.42 30.57 23.23
C PHE A 22 1.06 30.41 24.74
N PRO A 23 0.74 29.19 25.20
CA PRO A 23 0.39 28.94 26.61
C PRO A 23 1.49 29.28 27.63
N ASP A 24 2.76 29.28 27.20
CA ASP A 24 3.94 29.72 27.96
C ASP A 24 4.16 31.24 27.90
N ASN A 25 3.17 31.97 27.39
CA ASN A 25 3.15 33.43 27.23
C ASN A 25 4.15 33.98 26.20
N ALA A 26 4.75 33.12 25.37
CA ALA A 26 5.61 33.56 24.26
C ALA A 26 4.78 34.09 23.07
N ARG A 27 5.21 35.19 22.44
CA ARG A 27 4.63 35.68 21.16
C ARG A 27 5.15 34.87 19.98
N CYS A 28 4.29 34.61 19.00
CA CYS A 28 4.68 33.97 17.75
C CYS A 28 5.60 34.87 16.91
N GLY A 29 6.84 34.45 16.66
CA GLY A 29 7.82 35.22 15.88
C GLY A 29 7.61 35.21 14.35
N SER A 30 6.56 34.55 13.85
CA SER A 30 6.29 34.48 12.41
C SER A 30 5.66 35.78 11.88
N PRO A 31 5.90 36.14 10.61
CA PRO A 31 5.29 37.33 10.02
C PRO A 31 3.77 37.16 9.86
N ARG A 32 3.02 38.25 10.09
CA ARG A 32 1.59 38.31 9.82
C ARG A 32 1.32 38.27 8.31
N MET A 33 0.18 37.73 7.91
CA MET A 33 -0.27 37.84 6.53
C MET A 33 -0.64 39.29 6.21
N ARG A 34 -0.64 39.65 4.92
CA ARG A 34 -0.97 41.03 4.50
C ARG A 34 -2.36 41.40 4.97
N ASN A 35 -2.46 42.52 5.70
CA ASN A 35 -3.70 43.06 6.26
C ASN A 35 -4.43 42.14 7.26
N GLU A 36 -3.72 41.18 7.87
CA GLU A 36 -4.29 40.23 8.83
C GLU A 36 -3.51 40.25 10.15
N GLN A 37 -4.13 39.88 11.27
CA GLN A 37 -3.48 39.92 12.59
C GLN A 37 -2.59 38.70 12.90
N PHE A 38 -2.66 37.64 12.10
CA PHE A 38 -2.01 36.37 12.37
C PHE A 38 -1.14 35.91 11.19
N CYS A 39 -0.16 35.02 11.48
CA CYS A 39 0.60 34.35 10.44
C CYS A 39 -0.25 33.28 9.74
N TYR A 40 0.24 32.76 8.62
CA TYR A 40 -0.40 31.68 7.89
C TYR A 40 -0.79 30.47 8.75
N TYR A 41 -0.09 30.20 9.86
CA TYR A 41 -0.35 29.06 10.75
C TYR A 41 -1.40 29.31 11.84
N HIS A 42 -1.56 30.56 12.29
CA HIS A 42 -2.48 30.95 13.37
C HIS A 42 -3.69 31.76 12.87
N HIS A 43 -3.79 31.97 11.56
CA HIS A 43 -4.92 32.66 10.94
C HIS A 43 -6.22 31.85 11.08
N ASP A 44 -7.35 32.52 11.32
CA ASP A 44 -8.66 31.88 11.53
C ASP A 44 -9.15 31.06 10.31
N SER A 45 -8.65 31.37 9.11
CA SER A 45 -8.90 30.54 7.92
C SER A 45 -8.30 29.13 8.03
N ARG A 46 -7.30 28.93 8.90
CA ARG A 46 -6.85 27.62 9.37
C ARG A 46 -7.63 27.17 10.60
N ARG A 47 -8.97 27.29 10.58
CA ARG A 47 -9.83 26.60 11.55
C ARG A 47 -9.29 25.19 11.76
N PRO A 48 -8.99 24.79 13.02
CA PRO A 48 -8.67 23.41 13.33
C PRO A 48 -9.71 22.55 12.65
N VAL A 49 -9.28 21.50 11.93
CA VAL A 49 -10.23 20.67 11.19
C VAL A 49 -11.28 20.18 12.16
N VAL A 50 -12.48 20.72 12.01
CA VAL A 50 -13.60 20.65 12.97
C VAL A 50 -13.94 19.19 13.29
N ARG A 51 -13.59 18.28 12.37
CA ARG A 51 -13.78 16.84 12.47
C ARG A 51 -12.53 16.10 12.01
N PRO A 52 -11.54 15.88 12.88
CA PRO A 52 -10.33 15.14 12.54
C PRO A 52 -10.66 13.72 12.02
N HIS A 53 -11.74 13.13 12.52
CA HIS A 53 -12.27 11.82 12.10
C HIS A 53 -12.82 11.83 10.66
N GLU A 54 -13.45 12.91 10.20
CA GLU A 54 -13.86 13.04 8.79
C GLU A 54 -12.65 13.19 7.87
N ARG A 55 -11.55 13.77 8.36
CA ARG A 55 -10.28 13.77 7.63
C ARG A 55 -9.70 12.36 7.51
N LEU A 56 -9.91 11.52 8.53
CA LEU A 56 -9.54 10.11 8.49
C LEU A 56 -10.43 9.33 7.52
N ALA A 57 -11.73 9.63 7.47
CA ALA A 57 -12.65 9.12 6.45
C ALA A 57 -12.29 9.58 5.03
N ARG A 58 -11.67 10.76 4.88
CA ARG A 58 -11.07 11.24 3.62
C ARG A 58 -9.69 10.64 3.31
N ARG A 59 -9.09 9.84 4.18
CA ARG A 59 -7.96 9.00 3.75
C ARG A 59 -8.54 7.90 2.89
N SER A 60 -8.24 7.91 1.60
CA SER A 60 -8.47 6.75 0.74
C SER A 60 -7.74 5.55 1.35
N THR A 61 -8.51 4.69 2.00
CA THR A 61 -8.08 3.39 2.51
C THR A 61 -8.34 2.38 1.43
N PHE A 62 -7.32 1.64 1.06
CA PHE A 62 -7.44 0.56 0.09
C PHE A 62 -6.45 -0.54 0.41
N SER A 63 -6.81 -1.73 -0.04
CA SER A 63 -5.98 -2.92 0.06
C SER A 63 -5.41 -3.22 -1.31
N LEU A 64 -4.12 -3.57 -1.34
CA LEU A 64 -3.52 -4.21 -2.49
C LEU A 64 -3.52 -5.72 -2.26
N PHE A 65 -3.43 -6.48 -3.34
CA PHE A 65 -3.20 -7.91 -3.22
C PHE A 65 -1.81 -8.16 -2.63
N THR A 66 -1.69 -9.22 -1.83
CA THR A 66 -0.39 -9.66 -1.35
C THR A 66 0.45 -10.08 -2.55
N PRO A 67 1.64 -9.50 -2.78
CA PRO A 67 2.42 -9.71 -4.01
C PRO A 67 3.18 -11.05 -3.99
N THR A 68 2.43 -12.15 -3.98
CA THR A 68 2.93 -13.52 -3.85
C THR A 68 3.37 -14.12 -5.20
N ASP A 69 2.74 -13.66 -6.29
CA ASP A 69 2.98 -14.07 -7.67
C ASP A 69 2.90 -12.87 -8.64
N HIS A 70 3.09 -13.12 -9.94
CA HIS A 70 3.06 -12.04 -10.93
C HIS A 70 1.67 -11.47 -11.15
N ASP A 71 0.62 -12.29 -11.04
CA ASP A 71 -0.76 -11.88 -11.27
C ASP A 71 -1.23 -10.93 -10.16
N ALA A 72 -0.98 -11.27 -8.89
CA ALA A 72 -1.29 -10.39 -7.76
C ALA A 72 -0.53 -9.06 -7.82
N ILE A 73 0.71 -9.06 -8.31
CA ILE A 73 1.47 -7.83 -8.55
C ILE A 73 0.83 -6.99 -9.65
N GLN A 74 0.40 -7.61 -10.74
CA GLN A 74 -0.20 -6.93 -11.88
C GLN A 74 -1.56 -6.32 -11.51
N GLU A 75 -2.38 -7.04 -10.76
CA GLU A 75 -3.66 -6.54 -10.23
C GLU A 75 -3.42 -5.35 -9.29
N SER A 76 -2.48 -5.48 -8.35
CA SER A 76 -2.12 -4.39 -7.43
C SER A 76 -1.58 -3.16 -8.15
N LEU A 77 -0.83 -3.35 -9.24
CA LEU A 77 -0.32 -2.26 -10.05
C LEU A 77 -1.47 -1.53 -10.77
N GLY A 78 -2.38 -2.26 -11.39
CA GLY A 78 -3.55 -1.69 -12.06
C GLY A 78 -4.40 -0.83 -11.12
N GLU A 79 -4.68 -1.38 -9.94
CA GLU A 79 -5.44 -0.70 -8.89
C GLU A 79 -4.76 0.61 -8.44
N LEU A 80 -3.42 0.59 -8.30
CA LEU A 80 -2.66 1.77 -7.92
C LEU A 80 -2.66 2.84 -9.03
N LEU A 81 -2.54 2.43 -10.29
CA LEU A 81 -2.58 3.34 -11.44
C LEU A 81 -3.93 4.05 -11.56
N ILE A 82 -5.04 3.33 -11.36
CA ILE A 82 -6.39 3.91 -11.34
C ILE A 82 -6.49 4.99 -10.25
N ARG A 83 -6.01 4.70 -9.03
CA ARG A 83 -6.06 5.67 -7.93
C ARG A 83 -5.16 6.88 -8.14
N ILE A 84 -3.98 6.70 -8.74
CA ILE A 84 -3.10 7.83 -9.10
C ILE A 84 -3.80 8.72 -10.12
N ALA A 85 -4.41 8.13 -11.16
CA ALA A 85 -5.15 8.88 -12.17
C ALA A 85 -6.36 9.63 -11.58
N ALA A 86 -7.04 9.04 -10.59
CA ALA A 86 -8.15 9.66 -9.88
C ALA A 86 -7.72 10.71 -8.83
N ASN A 87 -6.41 10.87 -8.57
CA ASN A 87 -5.87 11.70 -7.48
C ASN A 87 -6.36 11.28 -6.08
N ASP A 88 -6.68 9.99 -5.91
CA ASP A 88 -7.16 9.40 -4.65
C ASP A 88 -6.02 9.03 -3.69
N ILE A 89 -4.78 9.13 -4.14
CA ILE A 89 -3.58 8.81 -3.38
C ILE A 89 -2.55 9.93 -3.54
N ASP A 90 -1.89 10.31 -2.44
CA ASP A 90 -0.82 11.29 -2.52
C ASP A 90 0.43 10.71 -3.24
N PRO A 91 1.15 11.53 -4.02
CA PRO A 91 2.29 11.06 -4.82
C PRO A 91 3.39 10.36 -4.02
N ARG A 92 3.60 10.76 -2.76
CA ARG A 92 4.63 10.16 -1.90
C ARG A 92 4.26 8.73 -1.52
N ARG A 93 3.02 8.49 -1.08
CA ARG A 93 2.51 7.13 -0.80
C ARG A 93 2.48 6.28 -2.06
N ALA A 94 2.02 6.83 -3.19
CA ALA A 94 2.04 6.13 -4.48
C ALA A 94 3.45 5.65 -4.86
N GLY A 95 4.46 6.53 -4.74
CA GLY A 95 5.85 6.18 -5.02
C GLY A 95 6.37 5.03 -4.15
N LEU A 96 6.07 5.04 -2.84
CA LEU A 96 6.48 3.96 -1.93
C LEU A 96 5.83 2.62 -2.29
N LEU A 97 4.55 2.61 -2.65
CA LEU A 97 3.83 1.40 -3.03
C LEU A 97 4.33 0.83 -4.36
N LEU A 98 4.53 1.68 -5.37
CA LEU A 98 5.13 1.30 -6.65
C LEU A 98 6.51 0.67 -6.46
N TYR A 99 7.34 1.28 -5.61
CA TYR A 99 8.67 0.76 -5.30
C TYR A 99 8.60 -0.61 -4.58
N GLY A 100 7.67 -0.79 -3.65
CA GLY A 100 7.41 -2.08 -3.01
C GLY A 100 7.04 -3.16 -4.03
N LEU A 101 6.14 -2.86 -4.98
CA LEU A 101 5.76 -3.79 -6.05
C LEU A 101 6.94 -4.14 -6.98
N GLN A 102 7.80 -3.17 -7.28
CA GLN A 102 9.03 -3.41 -8.05
C GLN A 102 9.97 -4.40 -7.35
N ILE A 103 10.18 -4.23 -6.04
CA ILE A 103 11.00 -5.15 -5.23
C ILE A 103 10.41 -6.56 -5.28
N SER A 104 9.10 -6.70 -5.05
CA SER A 104 8.40 -7.98 -5.09
C SER A 104 8.56 -8.66 -6.45
N SER A 105 8.38 -7.91 -7.54
CA SER A 105 8.58 -8.41 -8.91
C SER A 105 10.01 -8.90 -9.16
N ALA A 106 11.01 -8.16 -8.68
CA ALA A 106 12.41 -8.57 -8.75
C ALA A 106 12.70 -9.84 -7.92
N ASN A 107 12.10 -9.97 -6.74
CA ASN A 107 12.22 -11.15 -5.89
C ASN A 107 11.65 -12.40 -6.57
N LEU A 108 10.47 -12.30 -7.18
CA LEU A 108 9.85 -13.41 -7.90
C LEU A 108 10.69 -13.88 -9.09
N ARG A 109 11.21 -12.95 -9.89
CA ARG A 109 12.13 -13.29 -10.99
C ARG A 109 13.39 -14.01 -10.50
N ARG A 110 13.96 -13.58 -9.37
CA ARG A 110 15.12 -14.25 -8.77
C ARG A 110 14.77 -15.67 -8.30
N LYS A 111 13.62 -15.84 -7.64
CA LYS A 111 13.12 -17.15 -7.19
C LYS A 111 12.91 -18.10 -8.37
N GLN A 112 12.29 -17.65 -9.45
CA GLN A 112 12.09 -18.42 -10.68
C GLN A 112 13.42 -18.86 -11.30
N ARG A 113 14.40 -17.96 -11.41
CA ARG A 113 15.73 -18.30 -11.94
C ARG A 113 16.42 -19.35 -11.08
N ALA A 114 16.38 -19.22 -9.76
CA ALA A 114 16.95 -20.20 -8.84
C ALA A 114 16.30 -21.59 -9.01
N GLN A 115 14.97 -21.63 -9.15
CA GLN A 115 14.23 -22.88 -9.39
C GLN A 115 14.62 -23.51 -10.74
N GLN A 116 14.73 -22.71 -11.81
CA GLN A 116 15.15 -23.21 -13.13
C GLN A 116 16.57 -23.79 -13.10
N THR A 117 17.50 -23.15 -12.41
CA THR A 117 18.86 -23.68 -12.24
C THR A 117 18.85 -25.02 -11.50
N GLN A 118 18.04 -25.15 -10.43
CA GLN A 118 17.91 -26.40 -9.68
C GLN A 118 17.35 -27.54 -10.56
N LEU A 119 16.28 -27.27 -11.31
CA LEU A 119 15.69 -28.22 -12.25
C LEU A 119 16.69 -28.70 -13.32
N ARG A 120 17.55 -27.79 -13.81
CA ARG A 120 18.58 -28.11 -14.81
C ARG A 120 19.74 -28.95 -14.24
N SER A 121 20.00 -28.85 -12.94
CA SER A 121 21.10 -29.56 -12.27
C SER A 121 20.75 -30.95 -11.71
N GLN A 122 19.49 -31.39 -11.80
CA GLN A 122 19.12 -32.76 -11.43
C GLN A 122 19.53 -33.72 -12.57
N PRO A 123 20.39 -34.72 -12.32
CA PRO A 123 20.69 -35.75 -13.30
C PRO A 123 19.45 -36.62 -13.51
N SER A 124 19.09 -36.83 -14.77
CA SER A 124 18.04 -37.76 -15.18
C SER A 124 18.45 -39.20 -14.82
N THR A 125 18.03 -39.69 -13.66
CA THR A 125 17.89 -41.13 -13.44
C THR A 125 16.62 -41.59 -14.14
N GLN A 126 16.71 -41.81 -15.45
CA GLN A 126 15.78 -42.69 -16.15
C GLN A 126 16.51 -43.99 -16.46
N ALA A 127 16.17 -44.99 -15.66
CA ALA A 127 16.49 -46.38 -15.85
C ALA A 127 16.00 -46.86 -17.22
N THR A 128 16.88 -47.55 -17.93
CA THR A 128 16.55 -48.54 -18.94
C THR A 128 15.59 -49.56 -18.33
N HIS A 129 14.30 -49.46 -18.62
CA HIS A 129 13.40 -50.61 -18.51
C HIS A 129 13.35 -51.24 -19.90
N GLU A 130 14.16 -52.29 -20.06
CA GLU A 130 14.13 -53.24 -21.16
C GLU A 130 12.69 -53.73 -21.35
N SER A 131 12.27 -53.83 -22.61
CA SER A 131 10.95 -54.30 -23.02
C SER A 131 11.00 -55.81 -23.11
N GLU A 132 10.19 -56.52 -22.32
CA GLU A 132 9.91 -57.94 -22.52
C GLU A 132 8.57 -58.16 -23.24
N PRO A 133 8.43 -59.25 -24.02
CA PRO A 133 7.52 -59.33 -25.17
C PRO A 133 6.11 -59.82 -24.81
N LYS A 134 5.15 -59.42 -25.64
CA LYS A 134 3.76 -59.88 -25.59
C LYS A 134 3.68 -61.38 -25.93
N SER A 135 3.16 -62.20 -25.02
CA SER A 135 2.57 -63.50 -25.35
C SER A 135 1.04 -63.40 -25.25
N ASN A 136 0.41 -63.65 -26.38
CA ASN A 136 -1.03 -63.78 -26.55
C ASN A 136 -1.39 -65.26 -26.35
N VAL A 137 -2.30 -65.58 -25.43
CA VAL A 137 -3.05 -66.86 -25.44
C VAL A 137 -4.47 -66.60 -24.95
N ASP A 138 -5.43 -66.91 -25.83
CA ASP A 138 -6.87 -67.02 -25.62
C ASP A 138 -7.24 -67.87 -24.38
N SER A 139 -8.33 -67.50 -23.69
CA SER A 139 -9.54 -68.35 -23.61
C SER A 139 -10.60 -67.84 -22.61
N GLN A 140 -11.77 -67.56 -23.18
CA GLN A 140 -13.11 -68.01 -22.78
C GLN A 140 -13.77 -67.53 -21.45
N ALA A 141 -14.82 -66.73 -21.68
CA ALA A 141 -16.23 -66.94 -21.29
C ALA A 141 -16.62 -67.09 -19.81
N GLN A 142 -17.49 -66.17 -19.36
CA GLN A 142 -18.83 -66.37 -18.74
C GLN A 142 -19.25 -65.04 -18.06
N SER A 143 -20.20 -64.28 -18.62
CA SER A 143 -21.59 -64.08 -18.12
C SER A 143 -21.67 -63.45 -16.70
N TYR A 144 -22.52 -62.48 -16.33
CA TYR A 144 -23.96 -62.33 -16.51
C TYR A 144 -24.40 -60.84 -16.31
N SER A 145 -25.35 -60.42 -17.14
CA SER A 145 -26.48 -59.47 -17.03
C SER A 145 -26.65 -58.45 -15.88
N GLN A 146 -27.16 -57.25 -16.29
CA GLN A 146 -28.32 -56.45 -15.78
C GLN A 146 -27.99 -54.93 -15.72
N THR A 147 -28.53 -54.08 -16.62
CA THR A 147 -29.77 -53.25 -16.51
C THR A 147 -29.81 -52.42 -15.21
N THR A 148 -29.93 -51.08 -15.14
CA THR A 148 -30.55 -50.01 -15.97
C THR A 148 -30.09 -48.63 -15.42
N PRO A 149 -30.33 -47.51 -16.15
CA PRO A 149 -30.04 -46.15 -15.67
C PRO A 149 -31.26 -45.50 -15.00
N ILE A 150 -31.06 -44.61 -14.03
CA ILE A 150 -32.06 -43.60 -13.64
C ILE A 150 -31.38 -42.23 -13.48
N ALA A 151 -31.96 -41.25 -14.17
CA ALA A 151 -31.61 -39.84 -14.18
C ALA A 151 -32.19 -39.08 -12.97
N SER A 152 -31.57 -37.91 -12.73
CA SER A 152 -31.99 -36.61 -12.15
C SER A 152 -33.38 -36.44 -11.48
N PRO A 153 -33.55 -35.39 -10.65
CA PRO A 153 -33.57 -33.99 -11.09
C PRO A 153 -32.33 -33.17 -10.68
#